data_AF-W1YKD6-F1
#
_entry.id   AF-W1YKD6-F1
#
_cell.length_a   1.000
_cell.length_b   1.000
_cell.length_c   1.000
_cell.angle_alpha   90.00
_cell.angle_beta   90.00
_cell.angle_gamma   90.00
#
_symmetry.space_group_name_H-M   'P 1'
#
loop_
_entity.id
_entity.type
_entity.pdbx_description
1 polymer ?
#
loop_
_entity_poly.entity_id
_entity_poly.type
_entity_poly.pdbx_seq_one_letter_code
_entity_poly.pdbx_strand_id
1 'polypeptide(L)'
;EVQPFYATNIITCFARFDGQSVGIIANQPKVMAGCLDINASDKSSRFIRFCDAFNIPIVNFVDVPGFLPGTNQEWGGIIRHGA
;
A
#
# COMPACT_ATOMS: atom_id res chain seq x y z
N GLU A 1 3.89 -10.45 7.20
CA GLU A 1 3.25 -9.19 6.80
C GLU A 1 3.86 -8.03 7.58
N VAL A 2 4.02 -6.86 6.94
CA VAL A 2 4.59 -5.65 7.55
C VAL A 2 3.44 -4.71 7.92
N GLN A 3 3.42 -4.24 9.17
CA GLN A 3 2.37 -3.36 9.73
C GLN A 3 0.94 -3.91 9.56
N PRO A 4 0.62 -5.10 10.11
CA PRO A 4 -0.68 -5.77 9.88
C PRO A 4 -1.89 -5.06 10.50
N PHE A 5 -1.68 -4.19 11.50
CA PHE A 5 -2.77 -3.47 12.19
C PHE A 5 -2.93 -2.00 11.75
N TYR A 6 -2.13 -1.54 10.78
CA TYR A 6 -2.15 -0.16 10.29
C TYR A 6 -2.53 -0.14 8.81
N ALA A 7 -3.48 0.74 8.43
CA ALA A 7 -4.01 0.85 7.07
C ALA A 7 -4.31 -0.54 6.45
N THR A 8 -5.30 -1.24 7.03
CA THR A 8 -5.64 -2.63 6.69
C THR A 8 -6.32 -2.81 5.32
N ASN A 9 -6.61 -1.71 4.63
CA ASN A 9 -7.00 -1.61 3.23
C ASN A 9 -5.83 -1.85 2.25
N ILE A 10 -4.58 -1.82 2.71
CA ILE A 10 -3.42 -2.20 1.91
C ILE A 10 -2.50 -3.16 2.67
N ILE A 11 -2.12 -4.24 1.99
CA ILE A 11 -1.22 -5.26 2.49
C ILE A 11 0.16 -4.98 1.93
N THR A 12 1.16 -5.00 2.80
CA THR A 12 2.58 -4.96 2.45
C THR A 12 3.25 -6.16 3.09
N CYS A 13 3.88 -7.03 2.31
CA CYS A 13 4.59 -8.18 2.85
C CYS A 13 5.79 -8.59 1.98
N PHE A 14 6.70 -9.37 2.55
CA PHE A 14 7.77 -10.00 1.79
C PHE A 14 7.40 -11.44 1.49
N ALA A 15 7.72 -11.89 0.29
CA ALA A 15 7.58 -13.27 -0.15
C ALA A 15 8.82 -13.71 -0.93
N ARG A 16 8.82 -14.97 -1.38
CA ARG A 16 9.81 -15.46 -2.33
C ARG A 16 9.12 -16.12 -3.51
N PHE A 17 9.53 -15.75 -4.72
CA PHE A 17 9.18 -16.46 -5.95
C PHE A 17 10.45 -17.05 -6.52
N ASP A 18 10.47 -18.37 -6.74
CA ASP A 18 11.61 -19.07 -7.32
C ASP A 18 12.96 -18.76 -6.63
N GLY A 19 12.94 -18.67 -5.28
CA GLY A 19 14.11 -18.34 -4.48
C GLY A 19 14.50 -16.85 -4.43
N GLN A 20 13.93 -16.00 -5.29
CA GLN A 20 14.14 -14.55 -5.28
C GLN A 20 13.23 -13.87 -4.26
N SER A 21 13.79 -12.98 -3.44
CA SER A 21 13.01 -12.15 -2.51
C SER A 21 12.17 -11.13 -3.28
N VAL A 22 10.88 -11.03 -2.96
CA VAL A 22 9.96 -10.05 -3.55
C VAL A 22 9.21 -9.29 -2.46
N GLY A 23 8.94 -8.02 -2.72
CA GLY A 23 7.95 -7.23 -1.98
C GLY A 23 6.59 -7.38 -2.63
N ILE A 24 5.55 -7.63 -1.84
CA ILE A 24 4.17 -7.68 -2.31
C ILE A 24 3.43 -6.47 -1.75
N ILE A 25 2.73 -5.78 -2.63
CA ILE A 25 1.74 -4.75 -2.30
C ILE A 25 0.41 -5.23 -2.85
N ALA A 26 -0.63 -5.23 -2.01
CA ALA A 26 -1.95 -5.68 -2.44
C ALA A 26 -3.04 -4.85 -1.79
N ASN A 27 -4.02 -4.41 -2.58
CA ASN A 27 -5.24 -3.85 -2.02
C ASN A 27 -6.02 -4.95 -1.29
N GLN A 28 -6.69 -4.61 -0.18
CA GLN A 28 -7.55 -5.51 0.58
C GLN A 28 -9.02 -5.11 0.41
N PRO A 29 -9.76 -5.75 -0.52
CA PRO A 29 -11.16 -5.40 -0.80
C PRO A 29 -12.09 -5.59 0.39
N LYS A 30 -11.77 -6.50 1.33
CA LYS A 30 -12.56 -6.71 2.55
C LYS A 30 -12.56 -5.51 3.49
N VAL A 31 -11.65 -4.55 3.30
CA VAL A 31 -11.54 -3.34 4.11
C VAL A 31 -11.72 -2.12 3.21
N MET A 32 -12.77 -1.33 3.45
CA MET A 32 -13.05 -0.10 2.70
C MET A 32 -13.05 -0.31 1.16
N ALA A 33 -13.50 -1.49 0.70
CA ALA A 33 -13.50 -1.87 -0.72
C ALA A 33 -12.14 -1.80 -1.42
N GLY A 34 -11.02 -1.80 -0.67
CA GLY A 34 -9.68 -1.64 -1.24
C GLY A 34 -9.33 -0.20 -1.61
N CYS A 35 -10.16 0.79 -1.24
CA CYS A 35 -9.89 2.22 -1.47
C CYS A 35 -8.57 2.65 -0.82
N LEU A 36 -7.84 3.52 -1.52
CA LEU A 36 -6.64 4.16 -0.98
C LEU A 36 -7.02 5.36 -0.10
N ASP A 37 -6.46 5.39 1.11
CA ASP A 37 -6.51 6.53 2.03
C ASP A 37 -5.09 7.07 2.28
N ILE A 38 -4.97 8.17 3.04
CA ILE A 38 -3.68 8.76 3.41
C ILE A 38 -2.74 7.72 4.05
N ASN A 39 -3.25 6.93 5.00
CA ASN A 39 -2.41 5.98 5.73
C ASN A 39 -1.94 4.82 4.85
N ALA A 40 -2.80 4.30 3.97
CA ALA A 40 -2.40 3.28 3.00
C ALA A 40 -1.34 3.81 2.02
N SER A 41 -1.47 5.07 1.61
CA SER A 41 -0.51 5.72 0.71
C SER A 41 0.85 5.90 1.38
N ASP A 42 0.90 6.38 2.62
CA ASP A 42 2.15 6.48 3.39
C ASP A 42 2.78 5.10 3.70
N LYS A 43 1.95 4.11 4.04
CA LYS A 43 2.40 2.73 4.31
C LYS A 43 3.03 2.11 3.07
N SER A 44 2.35 2.19 1.93
CA SER A 44 2.82 1.61 0.67
C SER A 44 4.04 2.36 0.12
N SER A 45 4.05 3.69 0.11
CA SER A 45 5.17 4.49 -0.39
C SER A 45 6.47 4.18 0.37
N ARG A 46 6.41 4.08 1.71
CA ARG A 46 7.58 3.72 2.52
C ARG A 46 8.07 2.30 2.25
N PHE A 47 7.15 1.35 2.01
CA PHE A 47 7.50 -0.02 1.68
C PHE A 47 8.13 -0.14 0.28
N ILE A 48 7.60 0.60 -0.71
CA ILE A 48 8.16 0.68 -2.07
C ILE A 48 9.58 1.21 -2.01
N ARG A 49 9.80 2.34 -1.33
CA ARG A 49 11.13 2.94 -1.19
C ARG A 49 12.12 2.02 -0.48
N PHE A 50 11.66 1.23 0.48
CA PHE A 50 12.50 0.21 1.11
C PHE A 50 12.88 -0.88 0.10
N CYS A 51 11.91 -1.45 -0.62
CA CYS A 51 12.19 -2.50 -1.60
C CYS A 51 13.14 -2.00 -2.71
N ASP A 52 12.93 -0.79 -3.20
CA ASP A 52 13.80 -0.13 -4.18
C ASP A 52 15.24 0.02 -3.67
N ALA A 53 15.42 0.53 -2.43
CA ALA A 53 16.74 0.71 -1.83
C ALA A 53 17.54 -0.59 -1.66
N PHE A 54 16.87 -1.73 -1.54
CA PHE A 54 17.49 -3.06 -1.41
C PHE A 54 17.46 -3.90 -2.69
N ASN A 55 17.09 -3.30 -3.83
CA ASN A 55 16.94 -4.00 -5.13
C ASN A 55 16.00 -5.21 -5.04
N ILE A 56 14.95 -5.11 -4.23
CA ILE A 56 13.93 -6.15 -4.07
C ILE A 56 12.82 -5.90 -5.10
N PRO A 57 12.57 -6.83 -6.04
CA PRO A 57 11.47 -6.71 -6.98
C PRO A 57 10.11 -6.62 -6.29
N ILE A 58 9.21 -5.80 -6.83
CA ILE A 58 7.88 -5.55 -6.27
C ILE A 58 6.81 -6.19 -7.16
N VAL A 59 5.87 -6.89 -6.53
CA VAL A 59 4.66 -7.43 -7.16
C VAL A 59 3.46 -6.69 -6.59
N ASN A 60 2.64 -6.12 -7.47
CA ASN A 60 1.46 -5.36 -7.08
C ASN A 60 0.17 -6.09 -7.48
N PHE A 61 -0.69 -6.41 -6.51
CA PHE A 61 -2.04 -6.92 -6.75
C PHE A 61 -3.05 -5.79 -6.61
N VAL A 62 -3.52 -5.33 -7.77
CA VAL A 62 -4.35 -4.14 -7.86
C VAL A 62 -5.82 -4.56 -7.88
N ASP A 63 -6.54 -4.20 -6.82
CA ASP A 63 -8.00 -4.25 -6.73
C ASP A 63 -8.46 -3.00 -5.99
N VAL A 64 -8.36 -1.87 -6.70
CA VAL A 64 -8.58 -0.53 -6.17
C VAL A 64 -9.71 0.15 -6.94
N PRO A 65 -10.79 0.58 -6.27
CA PRO A 65 -11.85 1.37 -6.90
C PRO A 65 -11.45 2.85 -7.06
N GLY A 66 -10.45 3.32 -6.28
CA GLY A 66 -9.92 4.69 -6.32
C GLY A 66 -9.46 5.18 -4.95
N PHE A 67 -9.35 6.50 -4.81
CA PHE A 67 -9.13 7.16 -3.53
C PHE A 67 -10.44 7.32 -2.77
N LEU A 68 -10.38 7.17 -1.44
CA LEU A 68 -11.55 7.34 -0.58
C LEU A 68 -12.00 8.82 -0.59
N PRO A 69 -13.24 9.14 -1.03
CA PRO A 69 -13.74 10.50 -0.98
C PRO A 69 -14.06 10.92 0.47
N GLY A 70 -13.76 12.17 0.81
CA GLY A 70 -14.16 12.76 2.09
C GLY A 70 -13.36 14.02 2.45
N THR A 71 -14.02 15.00 3.06
CA THR A 71 -13.43 16.28 3.46
C THR A 71 -12.23 16.10 4.39
N ASN A 72 -12.26 15.08 5.25
CA ASN A 72 -11.14 14.74 6.13
C ASN A 72 -9.90 14.23 5.37
N GLN A 73 -10.08 13.55 4.23
CA GLN A 73 -8.96 13.13 3.38
C GLN A 73 -8.38 14.33 2.62
N GLU A 74 -9.23 15.23 2.14
CA GLU A 74 -8.77 16.47 1.48
C GLU A 74 -8.00 17.37 2.45
N TRP A 75 -8.56 17.64 3.65
CA TRP A 75 -7.89 18.45 4.68
C TRP A 75 -6.67 17.75 5.28
N GLY A 76 -6.69 16.42 5.34
CA GLY A 76 -5.53 15.59 5.71
C GLY A 76 -4.44 15.55 4.63
N GLY A 77 -4.65 16.18 3.47
CA GLY A 77 -3.63 16.29 2.44
C GLY A 77 -3.48 15.03 1.58
N ILE A 78 -4.57 14.32 1.26
CA ILE A 78 -4.54 13.13 0.40
C ILE A 78 -3.81 13.35 -0.93
N ILE A 79 -3.84 14.57 -1.49
CA ILE A 79 -3.11 14.91 -2.72
C ILE A 79 -1.59 14.85 -2.51
N ARG A 80 -1.09 15.27 -1.35
CA ARG A 80 0.34 15.25 -1.01
C ARG A 80 0.82 13.87 -0.60
N HIS A 81 -0.01 13.14 0.15
CA HIS A 81 0.32 11.82 0.68
C HIS A 81 0.09 10.70 -0.34
N GLY A 82 -0.84 10.89 -1.28
CA GLY A 82 -1.14 9.95 -2.36
C GLY A 82 -0.26 10.12 -3.61
N ALA A 83 0.58 11.16 -3.67
CA ALA A 83 1.53 11.42 -4.76
C ALA A 83 2.92 10.86 -4.44
#